data_AF-A0A534ZST1-F1
#
_entry.id   AF-A0A534ZST1-F1
#
_cell.length_a   1.000
_cell.length_b   1.000
_cell.length_c   1.000
_cell.angle_alpha   90.00
_cell.angle_beta   90.00
_cell.angle_gamma   90.00
#
_symmetry.space_group_name_H-M   'P 1'
#
loop_
_entity.id
_entity.type
_entity.pdbx_description
1 polymer ?
#
loop_
_entity_poly.entity_id
_entity_poly.type
_entity_poly.pdbx_seq_one_letter_code
_entity_poly.pdbx_strand_id
1 'polypeptide(L)'
;MNGNGRQPVQTWAWATYLSPGIYARPNGGTDWALQDIHPLSHEIAEWADDPFINNFVEPWLTPTAPQYGCTGILETGDPVVAIGFAQGTNTYNQGPNPNGTQSADGFWHPEDEVFLPWFMRTAPNTVSEPTQSPSTNIGRYTLMGDLNPFDGFRAPATGC
;
A
#
# COMPACT_ATOMS: atom_id res chain seq x y z
N MET A 1 24.68 18.21 8.50
CA MET A 1 24.83 18.43 7.04
C MET A 1 25.27 19.88 6.83
N ASN A 2 26.35 20.14 6.06
CA ASN A 2 27.00 21.47 6.00
C ASN A 2 26.99 22.09 4.59
N GLY A 3 25.84 22.13 3.88
CA GLY A 3 25.80 22.71 2.52
C GLY A 3 24.58 23.53 2.21
N ASN A 4 24.04 24.18 3.24
CA ASN A 4 23.00 25.19 3.05
C ASN A 4 21.80 24.66 2.25
N GLY A 5 21.39 23.40 2.50
CA GLY A 5 20.27 22.74 1.83
C GLY A 5 20.53 22.21 0.42
N ARG A 6 21.77 22.23 -0.07
CA ARG A 6 22.14 21.75 -1.43
C ARG A 6 23.06 20.52 -1.44
N GLN A 7 23.24 19.90 -0.29
CA GLN A 7 24.05 18.68 -0.22
C GLN A 7 23.32 17.55 -0.96
N PRO A 8 24.00 16.78 -1.83
CA PRO A 8 23.45 15.52 -2.29
C PRO A 8 23.15 14.65 -1.07
N VAL A 9 21.90 14.24 -0.92
CA VAL A 9 21.46 13.31 0.12
C VAL A 9 21.03 12.03 -0.58
N GLN A 10 21.47 10.90 -0.03
CA GLN A 10 21.10 9.58 -0.52
C GLN A 10 20.50 8.79 0.62
N THR A 11 19.30 8.29 0.39
CA THR A 11 18.58 7.35 1.26
C THR A 11 18.36 6.07 0.47
N TRP A 12 17.99 4.99 1.16
CA TRP A 12 17.86 3.66 0.56
C TRP A 12 16.59 3.00 1.09
N ALA A 13 15.87 2.31 0.22
CA ALA A 13 14.85 1.35 0.58
C ALA A 13 15.40 -0.07 0.34
N TRP A 14 14.99 -1.01 1.17
CA TRP A 14 15.24 -2.42 0.95
C TRP A 14 13.91 -3.15 0.83
N ALA A 15 13.73 -3.88 -0.25
CA ALA A 15 12.52 -4.65 -0.47
C ALA A 15 12.83 -5.99 -1.11
N THR A 16 11.85 -6.89 -1.08
CA THR A 16 11.98 -8.24 -1.65
C THR A 16 11.08 -8.38 -2.87
N TYR A 17 11.53 -9.11 -3.88
CA TYR A 17 10.61 -9.67 -4.88
C TYR A 17 10.05 -10.98 -4.35
N LEU A 18 8.74 -11.10 -4.30
CA LEU A 18 8.08 -12.27 -3.72
C LEU A 18 7.73 -13.30 -4.80
N SER A 19 8.26 -14.52 -4.70
CA SER A 19 7.85 -15.58 -5.63
C SER A 19 6.35 -15.91 -5.45
N PRO A 20 5.57 -15.99 -6.55
CA PRO A 20 4.21 -16.51 -6.50
C PRO A 20 4.14 -17.86 -5.78
N GLY A 21 3.11 -18.07 -4.97
CA GLY A 21 2.91 -19.31 -4.22
C GLY A 21 3.46 -19.34 -2.79
N ILE A 22 4.16 -18.29 -2.33
CA ILE A 22 4.56 -18.16 -0.92
C ILE A 22 3.36 -17.78 -0.05
N TYR A 23 2.69 -16.67 -0.38
CA TYR A 23 1.48 -16.20 0.29
C TYR A 23 0.26 -16.35 -0.63
N ALA A 24 0.36 -15.85 -1.88
CA ALA A 24 -0.68 -15.99 -2.88
C ALA A 24 -1.04 -17.46 -3.13
N ARG A 25 -2.31 -17.81 -2.89
CA ARG A 25 -2.83 -19.17 -3.02
C ARG A 25 -3.34 -19.45 -4.44
N PRO A 26 -3.29 -20.71 -4.90
CA PRO A 26 -3.93 -21.10 -6.16
C PRO A 26 -5.43 -20.79 -6.16
N ASN A 27 -5.95 -20.32 -7.30
CA ASN A 27 -7.34 -19.89 -7.52
C ASN A 27 -7.77 -18.62 -6.75
N GLY A 28 -6.82 -17.81 -6.29
CA GLY A 28 -7.10 -16.61 -5.53
C GLY A 28 -7.45 -16.89 -4.06
N GLY A 29 -7.40 -15.85 -3.25
CA GLY A 29 -7.59 -15.90 -1.81
C GLY A 29 -7.53 -14.49 -1.23
N THR A 30 -7.55 -14.36 0.10
CA THR A 30 -7.39 -13.04 0.75
C THR A 30 -6.08 -12.36 0.37
N ASP A 31 -5.02 -13.17 0.20
CA ASP A 31 -3.65 -12.72 0.02
C ASP A 31 -3.19 -12.87 -1.44
N TRP A 32 -4.13 -12.85 -2.39
CA TRP A 32 -3.85 -13.11 -3.80
C TRP A 32 -2.84 -12.10 -4.39
N ALA A 33 -2.86 -10.85 -3.91
CA ALA A 33 -1.95 -9.81 -4.36
C ALA A 33 -0.55 -9.93 -3.74
N LEU A 34 -0.37 -10.67 -2.64
CA LEU A 34 0.94 -10.88 -1.99
C LEU A 34 1.81 -11.84 -2.82
N GLN A 35 2.37 -11.31 -3.90
CA GLN A 35 3.34 -11.92 -4.80
C GLN A 35 4.07 -10.83 -5.60
N ASP A 36 5.06 -11.23 -6.38
CA ASP A 36 5.86 -10.39 -7.27
C ASP A 36 6.43 -9.10 -6.66
N ILE A 37 5.98 -7.94 -7.12
CA ILE A 37 6.43 -6.62 -6.71
C ILE A 37 5.66 -6.08 -5.51
N HIS A 38 4.67 -6.78 -4.96
CA HIS A 38 3.84 -6.26 -3.88
C HIS A 38 4.63 -5.66 -2.70
N PRO A 39 5.51 -6.43 -2.01
CA PRO A 39 6.36 -5.84 -0.97
C PRO A 39 7.41 -4.85 -1.51
N LEU A 40 7.70 -4.87 -2.82
CA LEU A 40 8.58 -3.85 -3.41
C LEU A 40 7.87 -2.52 -3.60
N SER A 41 6.61 -2.52 -4.05
CA SER A 41 5.81 -1.30 -4.16
C SER A 41 5.57 -0.67 -2.80
N HIS A 42 5.28 -1.47 -1.77
CA HIS A 42 5.12 -1.04 -0.37
C HIS A 42 6.28 -0.14 0.07
N GLU A 43 7.47 -0.75 0.12
CA GLU A 43 8.67 -0.13 0.67
C GLU A 43 9.13 1.06 -0.18
N ILE A 44 8.88 1.02 -1.50
CA ILE A 44 9.23 2.12 -2.40
C ILE A 44 8.28 3.30 -2.25
N ALA A 45 6.98 3.06 -2.04
CA ALA A 45 6.01 4.12 -1.79
C ALA A 45 6.27 4.80 -0.45
N GLU A 46 6.44 4.02 0.62
CA GLU A 46 6.75 4.53 1.96
C GLU A 46 8.06 5.31 1.96
N TRP A 47 9.11 4.78 1.33
CA TRP A 47 10.37 5.50 1.17
C TRP A 47 10.23 6.77 0.32
N ALA A 48 9.36 6.79 -0.68
CA ALA A 48 9.16 7.99 -1.50
C ALA A 48 8.45 9.11 -0.73
N ASP A 49 7.51 8.75 0.16
CA ASP A 49 6.74 9.68 0.98
C ASP A 49 7.45 10.08 2.29
N ASP A 50 8.28 9.20 2.86
CA ASP A 50 9.14 9.48 4.02
C ASP A 50 10.55 8.86 3.90
N PRO A 51 11.42 9.40 3.03
CA PRO A 51 12.76 8.85 2.81
C PRO A 51 13.68 8.97 4.03
N PHE A 52 13.28 9.72 5.06
CA PHE A 52 14.05 10.01 6.26
C PHE A 52 13.43 9.43 7.54
N ILE A 53 12.33 8.68 7.42
CA ILE A 53 11.60 8.02 8.52
C ILE A 53 11.28 8.98 9.67
N ASN A 54 11.01 10.24 9.35
CA ASN A 54 10.81 11.31 10.33
C ASN A 54 9.60 12.20 10.04
N ASN A 55 8.75 11.80 9.10
CA ASN A 55 7.44 12.38 8.91
C ASN A 55 6.46 11.74 9.89
N PHE A 56 5.80 12.60 10.66
CA PHE A 56 4.75 12.19 11.59
C PHE A 56 3.40 12.74 11.12
N VAL A 57 2.37 11.95 11.34
CA VAL A 57 0.98 12.25 11.05
C VAL A 57 0.12 12.09 12.30
N GLU A 58 -1.19 12.39 12.19
CA GLU A 58 -2.11 12.12 13.28
C GLU A 58 -2.07 10.62 13.63
N PRO A 59 -1.97 10.25 14.92
CA PRO A 59 -1.91 8.85 15.30
C PRO A 59 -3.08 8.05 14.74
N TRP A 60 -2.75 6.89 14.21
CA TRP A 60 -3.69 6.01 13.53
C TRP A 60 -3.51 4.58 14.02
N LEU A 61 -4.60 3.83 13.87
CA LEU A 61 -4.62 2.38 13.93
C LEU A 61 -5.59 1.91 12.85
N THR A 62 -5.43 0.68 12.38
CA THR A 62 -6.36 0.08 11.44
C THR A 62 -6.60 -1.40 11.76
N PRO A 63 -7.83 -1.91 11.61
CA PRO A 63 -8.12 -3.33 11.78
C PRO A 63 -7.40 -4.26 10.81
N THR A 64 -6.93 -3.75 9.67
CA THR A 64 -6.17 -4.49 8.64
C THR A 64 -4.73 -4.79 9.06
N ALA A 65 -4.18 -4.00 9.98
CA ALA A 65 -2.79 -4.11 10.43
C ALA A 65 -2.64 -3.92 11.96
N PRO A 66 -3.34 -4.74 12.78
CA PRO A 66 -3.36 -4.57 14.24
C PRO A 66 -1.99 -4.78 14.90
N GLN A 67 -1.05 -5.43 14.21
CA GLN A 67 0.32 -5.67 14.70
C GLN A 67 1.10 -4.38 14.97
N TYR A 68 0.76 -3.27 14.29
CA TYR A 68 1.46 -1.99 14.45
C TYR A 68 0.95 -1.15 15.62
N GLY A 69 -0.22 -1.49 16.17
CA GLY A 69 -0.83 -0.75 17.27
C GLY A 69 -1.15 0.70 16.91
N CYS A 70 -1.05 1.59 17.89
CA CYS A 70 -1.21 3.03 17.68
C CYS A 70 0.14 3.65 17.32
N THR A 71 0.24 4.24 16.13
CA THR A 71 1.46 4.90 15.66
C THR A 71 1.13 6.23 14.98
N GLY A 72 2.06 7.18 15.03
CA GLY A 72 1.99 8.44 14.29
C GLY A 72 3.03 8.52 13.17
N ILE A 73 3.72 7.44 12.85
CA ILE A 73 4.69 7.39 11.74
C ILE A 73 3.91 7.35 10.42
N LEU A 74 4.41 8.07 9.41
CA LEU A 74 3.88 8.01 8.06
C LEU A 74 4.39 6.76 7.35
N GLU A 75 3.56 5.74 7.28
CA GLU A 75 3.80 4.49 6.52
C GLU A 75 2.56 4.30 5.63
N THR A 76 2.66 4.58 4.33
CA THR A 76 1.51 4.62 3.41
C THR A 76 0.98 3.24 3.05
N GLY A 77 1.82 2.20 3.09
CA GLY A 77 1.48 0.82 2.75
C GLY A 77 0.96 0.05 3.95
N ASP A 78 1.53 0.29 5.13
CA ASP A 78 1.18 -0.41 6.36
C ASP A 78 -0.33 -0.47 6.68
N PRO A 79 -1.12 0.61 6.54
CA PRO A 79 -2.54 0.52 6.85
C PRO A 79 -3.30 -0.40 5.88
N VAL A 80 -2.80 -0.57 4.65
CA VAL A 80 -3.42 -1.41 3.61
C VAL A 80 -2.62 -2.69 3.37
N VAL A 81 -1.85 -3.13 4.37
CA VAL A 81 -0.99 -4.30 4.26
C VAL A 81 -1.70 -5.49 3.61
N ALA A 82 -1.05 -6.08 2.60
CA ALA A 82 -1.55 -7.24 1.84
C ALA A 82 -2.76 -6.98 0.93
N ILE A 83 -3.20 -5.73 0.79
CA ILE A 83 -4.27 -5.33 -0.13
C ILE A 83 -3.62 -4.73 -1.36
N GLY A 84 -3.92 -5.26 -2.55
CA GLY A 84 -3.36 -4.75 -3.79
C GLY A 84 -4.28 -4.94 -4.97
N PHE A 85 -3.77 -4.56 -6.14
CA PHE A 85 -4.51 -4.64 -7.40
C PHE A 85 -3.64 -5.18 -8.53
N ALA A 86 -4.27 -5.78 -9.53
CA ALA A 86 -3.58 -6.33 -10.69
C ALA A 86 -3.34 -5.22 -11.72
N GLN A 87 -2.11 -5.14 -12.24
CA GLN A 87 -1.74 -4.15 -13.25
C GLN A 87 -0.91 -4.77 -14.38
N GLY A 88 -1.25 -4.41 -15.62
CA GLY A 88 -0.43 -4.66 -16.79
C GLY A 88 -0.32 -6.14 -17.17
N THR A 89 0.89 -6.58 -17.50
CA THR A 89 1.20 -7.99 -17.78
C THR A 89 2.57 -8.31 -17.23
N ASN A 90 2.65 -9.40 -16.47
CA ASN A 90 3.87 -9.91 -15.88
C ASN A 90 4.22 -11.25 -16.53
N THR A 91 5.43 -11.34 -17.11
CA THR A 91 5.96 -12.56 -17.71
C THR A 91 7.10 -13.17 -16.88
N TYR A 92 7.45 -12.58 -15.75
CA TYR A 92 8.56 -13.00 -14.90
C TYR A 92 8.07 -13.87 -13.73
N ASN A 93 8.75 -14.98 -13.48
CA ASN A 93 8.43 -15.95 -12.41
C ASN A 93 6.95 -16.40 -12.36
N GLN A 94 6.34 -16.61 -13.54
CA GLN A 94 4.94 -17.04 -13.67
C GLN A 94 4.75 -18.58 -13.74
N GLY A 95 5.78 -19.35 -13.43
CA GLY A 95 5.74 -20.81 -13.48
C GLY A 95 4.81 -21.42 -12.43
N PRO A 96 4.55 -22.74 -12.51
CA PRO A 96 3.75 -23.43 -11.52
C PRO A 96 4.47 -23.48 -10.16
N ASN A 97 3.68 -23.57 -9.11
CA ASN A 97 4.15 -23.85 -7.75
C ASN A 97 4.86 -25.22 -7.70
N PRO A 98 5.71 -25.49 -6.69
CA PRO A 98 6.43 -26.76 -6.57
C PRO A 98 5.55 -28.02 -6.54
N ASN A 99 4.27 -27.90 -6.17
CA ASN A 99 3.29 -28.99 -6.14
C ASN A 99 2.44 -29.10 -7.44
N GLY A 100 2.78 -28.35 -8.48
CA GLY A 100 2.07 -28.34 -9.77
C GLY A 100 0.80 -27.48 -9.82
N THR A 101 0.44 -26.80 -8.73
CA THR A 101 -0.65 -25.80 -8.75
C THR A 101 -0.17 -24.46 -9.34
N GLN A 102 -1.09 -23.54 -9.66
CA GLN A 102 -0.75 -22.23 -10.23
C GLN A 102 -1.27 -21.10 -9.32
N SER A 103 -0.35 -20.28 -8.78
CA SER A 103 -0.69 -19.05 -8.04
C SER A 103 -0.52 -17.78 -8.87
N ALA A 104 0.51 -17.73 -9.73
CA ALA A 104 0.75 -16.57 -10.58
C ALA A 104 -0.33 -16.48 -11.67
N ASP A 105 -0.87 -15.29 -11.91
CA ASP A 105 -2.00 -15.06 -12.82
C ASP A 105 -1.65 -14.22 -14.07
N GLY A 106 -0.38 -13.86 -14.23
CA GLY A 106 0.12 -13.10 -15.36
C GLY A 106 0.06 -11.58 -15.20
N PHE A 107 -0.23 -11.06 -13.99
CA PHE A 107 -0.24 -9.62 -13.70
C PHE A 107 0.86 -9.22 -12.72
N TRP A 108 1.16 -7.93 -12.66
CA TRP A 108 1.92 -7.35 -11.55
C TRP A 108 0.94 -6.98 -10.43
N HIS A 109 1.36 -7.10 -9.18
CA HIS A 109 0.51 -6.88 -8.01
C HIS A 109 1.06 -5.79 -7.10
N PRO A 110 1.09 -4.52 -7.51
CA PRO A 110 1.38 -3.44 -6.58
C PRO A 110 0.41 -3.46 -5.40
N GLU A 111 0.92 -3.04 -4.25
CA GLU A 111 0.12 -2.77 -3.06
C GLU A 111 -0.76 -1.53 -3.26
N ASP A 112 -1.90 -1.49 -2.59
CA ASP A 112 -2.64 -0.25 -2.41
C ASP A 112 -1.80 0.70 -1.54
N GLU A 113 -2.05 2.00 -1.61
CA GLU A 113 -1.31 2.97 -0.81
C GLU A 113 -2.28 3.99 -0.24
N VAL A 114 -2.12 4.32 1.03
CA VAL A 114 -2.95 5.29 1.72
C VAL A 114 -2.44 6.70 1.46
N PHE A 115 -3.35 7.59 1.07
CA PHE A 115 -3.01 8.99 0.84
C PHE A 115 -3.01 9.81 2.12
N LEU A 116 -2.17 10.85 2.13
CA LEU A 116 -2.05 11.82 3.23
C LEU A 116 -3.39 12.31 3.84
N PRO A 117 -4.47 12.59 3.06
CA PRO A 117 -5.76 13.00 3.63
C PRO A 117 -6.40 12.01 4.59
N TRP A 118 -6.13 10.71 4.45
CA TRP A 118 -6.61 9.68 5.38
C TRP A 118 -5.98 9.86 6.75
N PHE A 119 -4.64 9.95 6.78
CA PHE A 119 -3.87 10.21 7.98
C PHE A 119 -4.24 11.55 8.62
N MET A 120 -4.38 12.61 7.81
CA MET A 120 -4.74 13.95 8.29
C MET A 120 -6.22 14.12 8.65
N ARG A 121 -6.99 13.03 8.61
CA ARG A 121 -8.43 12.99 8.91
C ARG A 121 -9.25 14.03 8.15
N THR A 122 -8.86 14.32 6.91
CA THR A 122 -9.46 15.38 6.10
C THR A 122 -10.78 14.90 5.50
N ALA A 123 -11.90 15.49 5.92
CA ALA A 123 -13.22 15.24 5.35
C ALA A 123 -13.97 16.57 5.14
N PRO A 124 -14.45 16.87 3.91
CA PRO A 124 -14.26 16.12 2.66
C PRO A 124 -12.82 16.21 2.12
N ASN A 125 -12.39 15.21 1.34
CA ASN A 125 -11.03 15.05 0.81
C ASN A 125 -10.86 15.63 -0.62
N THR A 126 -10.96 16.94 -0.77
CA THR A 126 -11.00 17.56 -2.12
C THR A 126 -9.66 17.60 -2.87
N VAL A 127 -8.60 16.97 -2.36
CA VAL A 127 -7.25 17.01 -2.95
C VAL A 127 -6.87 15.73 -3.70
N SER A 128 -7.62 14.66 -3.52
CA SER A 128 -7.40 13.37 -4.19
C SER A 128 -8.37 13.16 -5.34
N GLU A 129 -8.05 12.18 -6.21
CA GLU A 129 -8.95 11.75 -7.29
C GLU A 129 -10.30 11.25 -6.75
N PRO A 130 -11.40 11.35 -7.52
CA PRO A 130 -12.69 10.79 -7.13
C PRO A 130 -12.64 9.28 -6.86
N THR A 131 -13.54 8.81 -5.99
CA THR A 131 -13.84 7.39 -5.83
C THR A 131 -14.53 6.84 -7.08
N GLN A 132 -14.45 5.52 -7.29
CA GLN A 132 -15.02 4.85 -8.45
C GLN A 132 -16.56 4.86 -8.40
N SER A 133 -17.17 4.83 -7.21
CA SER A 133 -18.59 5.13 -7.01
C SER A 133 -18.82 6.53 -6.45
N PRO A 134 -20.02 7.13 -6.66
CA PRO A 134 -20.38 8.40 -6.04
C PRO A 134 -20.25 8.38 -4.51
N SER A 135 -19.53 9.35 -3.95
CA SER A 135 -19.24 9.43 -2.51
C SER A 135 -19.47 10.85 -1.97
N THR A 136 -19.97 10.93 -0.73
CA THR A 136 -20.11 12.19 0.00
C THR A 136 -18.77 12.72 0.53
N ASN A 137 -17.74 11.88 0.57
CA ASN A 137 -16.44 12.22 1.14
C ASN A 137 -15.50 12.95 0.16
N ILE A 138 -15.97 13.23 -1.07
CA ILE A 138 -15.27 13.88 -2.21
C ILE A 138 -13.79 13.49 -2.23
N GLY A 139 -13.40 12.46 -2.99
CA GLY A 139 -12.00 12.03 -3.11
C GLY A 139 -11.71 10.69 -2.42
N ARG A 140 -10.77 9.91 -2.98
CA ARG A 140 -10.34 8.60 -2.48
C ARG A 140 -9.24 8.71 -1.42
N TYR A 141 -9.26 7.83 -0.43
CA TYR A 141 -8.23 7.79 0.63
C TYR A 141 -7.09 6.83 0.34
N THR A 142 -7.23 5.98 -0.68
CA THR A 142 -6.19 5.07 -1.16
C THR A 142 -6.16 5.04 -2.69
N LEU A 143 -5.17 4.41 -3.31
CA LEU A 143 -5.14 4.22 -4.77
C LEU A 143 -6.40 3.47 -5.25
N MET A 144 -6.78 2.40 -4.55
CA MET A 144 -7.97 1.60 -4.89
C MET A 144 -9.28 2.32 -4.56
N GLY A 145 -9.29 3.29 -3.65
CA GLY A 145 -10.49 4.03 -3.29
C GLY A 145 -11.58 3.13 -2.74
N ASP A 146 -12.80 3.20 -3.28
CA ASP A 146 -13.91 2.37 -2.81
C ASP A 146 -13.90 0.93 -3.34
N LEU A 147 -12.93 0.59 -4.21
CA LEU A 147 -12.60 -0.79 -4.58
C LEU A 147 -11.76 -1.51 -3.52
N ASN A 148 -11.23 -0.81 -2.52
CA ASN A 148 -10.53 -1.44 -1.41
C ASN A 148 -11.51 -2.41 -0.69
N PRO A 149 -11.12 -3.68 -0.43
CA PRO A 149 -11.99 -4.68 0.19
C PRO A 149 -12.34 -4.35 1.65
N PHE A 150 -11.63 -3.40 2.27
CA PHE A 150 -11.91 -2.90 3.60
C PHE A 150 -12.59 -1.52 3.54
N ASP A 151 -13.87 -1.50 3.91
CA ASP A 151 -14.71 -0.30 3.88
C ASP A 151 -14.19 0.86 4.75
N GLY A 152 -13.27 0.61 5.69
CA GLY A 152 -12.68 1.65 6.53
C GLY A 152 -11.89 2.72 5.76
N PHE A 153 -11.47 2.43 4.53
CA PHE A 153 -10.82 3.40 3.64
C PHE A 153 -11.80 4.24 2.81
N ARG A 154 -13.11 4.10 3.04
CA ARG A 154 -14.12 5.03 2.50
C ARG A 154 -14.30 6.27 3.38
N ALA A 155 -13.61 6.33 4.52
CA ALA A 155 -13.61 7.43 5.47
C ALA A 155 -12.16 7.74 5.91
N PRO A 156 -11.89 8.91 6.52
CA PRO A 156 -10.58 9.19 7.08
C PRO A 156 -10.23 8.26 8.26
N ALA A 157 -8.95 8.21 8.64
CA ALA A 157 -8.48 7.38 9.74
C ALA A 157 -9.25 7.65 11.04
N THR A 158 -9.55 6.58 11.77
CA THR A 158 -9.92 6.71 13.18
C THR A 158 -8.68 6.90 14.01
N GLY A 159 -8.78 7.77 15.01
CA GLY A 159 -7.68 8.00 15.92
C GLY A 159 -7.47 6.91 16.94
N CYS A 160 -6.29 7.00 17.53
CA CYS A 160 -5.90 6.56 18.84
C CYS A 160 -5.15 7.72 19.51
#